data_AF-A0A1G8WWS4-F1
#
_entry.id   AF-A0A1G8WWS4-F1
#
_cell.length_a   1.000
_cell.length_b   1.000
_cell.length_c   1.000
_cell.angle_alpha   90.00
_cell.angle_beta   90.00
_cell.angle_gamma   90.00
#
_symmetry.space_group_name_H-M   'P 1'
#
loop_
_entity.id
_entity.type
_entity.pdbx_description
1 polymer ?
#
loop_
_entity_poly.entity_id
_entity_poly.type
_entity_poly.pdbx_seq_one_letter_code
_entity_poly.pdbx_strand_id
1 'polypeptide(L)'
;MEDDLRNLEFLALNSKEIIEKQVDSYRQQHSYAGTIIGFTVLFIPFFLNSLDGSNEVLQLITIVPIASFISSILLMLSIFRGKPLDQALSVAKFQLLMKKSYREILLFEIKANNASYTKNSAATRKGNKRYLQGVGLTTIAIMISIILLLANSFIAIEKAPTKVQVISTIKKSETKN
;
A
#
# COMPACT_ATOMS: atom_id res chain seq x y z
N MET A 1 30.27 24.41 -30.53
CA MET A 1 31.00 23.37 -29.77
C MET A 1 30.64 23.45 -28.28
N GLU A 2 30.55 24.65 -27.72
CA GLU A 2 30.15 24.89 -26.33
C GLU A 2 28.67 24.59 -26.05
N ASP A 3 27.76 24.94 -26.98
CA ASP A 3 26.35 24.57 -26.88
C ASP A 3 26.10 23.06 -26.89
N ASP A 4 26.91 22.30 -27.64
CA ASP A 4 26.84 20.83 -27.68
C ASP A 4 27.26 20.22 -26.33
N LEU A 5 28.28 20.79 -25.68
CA LEU A 5 28.69 20.37 -24.33
C LEU A 5 27.65 20.71 -23.27
N ARG A 6 27.04 21.91 -23.31
CA ARG A 6 25.95 22.29 -22.40
C ARG A 6 24.73 21.37 -22.54
N ASN A 7 24.37 20.99 -23.75
CA ASN A 7 23.28 20.05 -23.99
C ASN A 7 23.57 18.66 -23.42
N LEU A 8 24.80 18.17 -23.58
CA LEU A 8 25.24 16.91 -22.99
C LEU A 8 25.25 16.96 -21.46
N GLU A 9 25.67 18.07 -20.87
CA GLU A 9 25.66 18.29 -19.43
C GLU A 9 24.25 18.32 -18.86
N PHE A 10 23.35 19.07 -19.51
CA PHE A 10 21.92 19.07 -19.17
C PHE A 10 21.32 17.66 -19.23
N LEU A 11 21.63 16.88 -20.27
CA LEU A 11 21.12 15.53 -20.43
C LEU A 11 21.70 14.56 -19.40
N ALA A 12 22.99 14.67 -19.07
CA ALA A 12 23.64 13.86 -18.04
C ALA A 12 23.00 14.11 -16.66
N LEU A 13 22.82 15.38 -16.29
CA LEU A 13 22.18 15.77 -15.03
C LEU A 13 20.73 15.29 -14.94
N ASN A 14 19.93 15.59 -15.97
CA ASN A 14 18.51 15.23 -15.98
C ASN A 14 18.32 13.70 -15.99
N SER A 15 19.13 12.96 -16.75
CA SER A 15 19.05 11.49 -16.77
C SER A 15 19.43 10.85 -15.43
N LYS A 16 20.37 11.45 -14.70
CA LYS A 16 20.71 11.03 -13.33
C LYS A 16 19.55 11.29 -12.37
N GLU A 17 18.97 12.49 -12.41
CA GLU A 17 17.82 12.86 -11.56
C GLU A 17 16.62 11.92 -11.79
N ILE A 18 16.34 11.54 -13.04
CA ILE A 18 15.27 10.59 -13.36
C ILE A 18 15.52 9.23 -12.71
N ILE A 19 16.76 8.73 -12.70
CA ILE A 19 17.11 7.46 -12.08
C ILE A 19 16.97 7.53 -10.55
N GLU A 20 17.45 8.61 -9.94
CA GLU A 20 17.31 8.82 -8.49
C GLU A 20 15.84 8.82 -8.08
N LYS A 21 14.99 9.59 -8.79
CA LYS A 21 13.53 9.60 -8.57
C LYS A 21 12.90 8.22 -8.76
N GLN A 22 13.36 7.44 -9.75
CA GLN A 22 12.86 6.08 -9.98
C GLN A 22 13.23 5.13 -8.84
N VAL A 23 14.46 5.24 -8.32
CA VAL A 23 14.95 4.46 -7.17
C VAL A 23 14.19 4.83 -5.91
N ASP A 24 13.99 6.12 -5.66
CA ASP A 24 13.27 6.60 -4.49
C ASP A 24 11.80 6.20 -4.53
N SER A 25 11.14 6.36 -5.68
CA SER A 25 9.76 5.88 -5.88
C SER A 25 9.64 4.37 -5.63
N TYR A 26 10.59 3.58 -6.13
CA TYR A 26 10.61 2.13 -5.89
C TYR A 26 10.75 1.79 -4.41
N ARG A 27 11.68 2.45 -3.70
CA ARG A 27 11.86 2.26 -2.25
C ARG A 27 10.64 2.69 -1.45
N GLN A 28 10.03 3.81 -1.82
CA GLN A 28 8.81 4.31 -1.20
C GLN A 28 7.65 3.33 -1.37
N GLN A 29 7.47 2.75 -2.56
CA GLN A 29 6.48 1.70 -2.79
C GLN A 29 6.70 0.46 -1.93
N HIS A 30 7.96 0.04 -1.72
CA HIS A 30 8.27 -1.07 -0.81
C HIS A 30 7.89 -0.75 0.63
N SER A 31 8.24 0.45 1.08
CA SER A 31 7.89 0.93 2.43
C SER A 31 6.37 0.95 2.62
N TYR A 32 5.63 1.57 1.70
CA TYR A 32 4.17 1.65 1.77
C TYR A 32 3.49 0.28 1.67
N ALA A 33 3.97 -0.61 0.79
CA ALA A 33 3.47 -1.98 0.73
C ALA A 33 3.63 -2.69 2.08
N GLY A 34 4.79 -2.51 2.74
CA GLY A 34 5.05 -3.07 4.07
C GLY A 34 4.08 -2.53 5.12
N THR A 35 3.86 -1.21 5.14
CA THR A 35 2.90 -0.57 6.04
C THR A 35 1.46 -1.05 5.81
N ILE A 36 1.02 -1.14 4.55
CA ILE A 36 -0.34 -1.61 4.22
C ILE A 36 -0.52 -3.07 4.64
N ILE A 37 0.48 -3.93 4.37
CA ILE A 37 0.47 -5.32 4.85
C ILE A 37 0.36 -5.35 6.37
N GLY A 38 1.19 -4.59 7.09
CA GLY A 38 1.17 -4.53 8.55
C GLY A 38 -0.20 -4.14 9.09
N PHE A 39 -0.79 -3.07 8.56
CA PHE A 39 -2.16 -2.66 8.92
C PHE A 39 -3.18 -3.75 8.62
N THR A 40 -3.12 -4.36 7.43
CA THR A 40 -4.07 -5.39 6.99
C THR A 40 -4.03 -6.61 7.91
N VAL A 41 -2.84 -7.07 8.28
CA VAL A 41 -2.65 -8.22 9.19
C VAL A 41 -3.25 -7.96 10.58
N LEU A 42 -3.18 -6.72 11.07
CA LEU A 42 -3.81 -6.33 12.33
C LEU A 42 -5.33 -6.12 12.20
N PHE A 43 -5.79 -5.65 11.05
CA PHE A 43 -7.20 -5.39 10.80
C PHE A 43 -8.04 -6.67 10.70
N ILE A 44 -7.51 -7.74 10.09
CA ILE A 44 -8.22 -9.03 9.94
C ILE A 44 -8.76 -9.58 11.28
N PRO A 45 -7.93 -9.77 12.33
CA PRO A 45 -8.44 -10.29 13.61
C PRO A 45 -9.41 -9.31 14.28
N PHE A 46 -9.19 -8.00 14.17
CA PHE A 46 -10.13 -6.99 14.66
C PHE A 46 -11.52 -7.12 13.99
N PHE A 47 -11.53 -7.26 12.66
CA PHE A 47 -12.74 -7.41 11.87
C PHE A 47 -13.49 -8.70 12.23
N LEU A 48 -12.78 -9.82 12.32
CA LEU A 48 -13.35 -11.11 12.70
C LEU A 48 -13.94 -11.10 14.11
N ASN A 49 -13.20 -10.58 15.09
CA ASN A 49 -13.67 -10.50 16.48
C ASN A 49 -14.91 -9.61 16.62
N SER A 50 -15.01 -8.56 15.80
CA SER A 50 -16.16 -7.65 15.80
C SER A 50 -17.42 -8.24 15.16
N LEU A 51 -17.30 -9.40 14.49
CA LEU A 51 -18.39 -10.17 13.92
C LEU A 51 -18.63 -11.48 14.68
N ASP A 52 -17.98 -11.66 15.83
CA ASP A 52 -18.22 -12.82 16.69
C ASP A 52 -19.67 -12.79 17.22
N GLY A 53 -20.34 -13.94 17.22
CA GLY A 53 -21.76 -14.05 17.53
C GLY A 53 -22.73 -13.47 16.47
N SER A 54 -22.22 -13.04 15.30
CA SER A 54 -23.07 -12.63 14.18
C SER A 54 -23.79 -13.82 13.53
N ASN A 55 -24.83 -13.53 12.73
CA ASN A 55 -25.61 -14.55 12.02
C ASN A 55 -24.74 -15.34 11.02
N GLU A 56 -25.03 -16.63 10.80
CA GLU A 56 -24.30 -17.52 9.89
C GLU A 56 -24.16 -16.93 8.47
N VAL A 57 -25.17 -16.23 7.98
CA VAL A 57 -25.14 -15.54 6.68
C VAL A 57 -24.07 -14.44 6.65
N LEU A 58 -23.97 -13.62 7.71
CA LEU A 58 -22.93 -12.59 7.79
C LEU A 58 -21.55 -13.24 7.85
N GLN A 59 -21.39 -14.30 8.65
CA GLN A 59 -20.15 -15.07 8.74
C GLN A 59 -19.71 -15.62 7.39
N LEU A 60 -20.63 -16.17 6.58
CA LEU A 60 -20.30 -16.67 5.25
C LEU A 60 -19.80 -15.54 4.32
N ILE A 61 -20.43 -14.36 4.38
CA ILE A 61 -20.03 -13.22 3.55
C ILE A 61 -18.65 -12.68 3.96
N THR A 62 -18.23 -12.83 5.23
CA THR A 62 -16.89 -12.39 5.68
C THR A 62 -15.72 -13.07 4.96
N ILE A 63 -15.94 -14.23 4.35
CA ILE A 63 -14.91 -14.94 3.57
C ILE A 63 -14.40 -14.04 2.42
N VAL A 64 -15.29 -13.24 1.82
CA VAL A 64 -14.95 -12.37 0.68
C VAL A 64 -13.89 -11.33 1.03
N PRO A 65 -14.07 -10.44 2.03
CA PRO A 65 -13.03 -9.48 2.40
C PRO A 65 -11.76 -10.16 2.89
N ILE A 66 -11.83 -11.29 3.61
CA ILE A 66 -10.65 -12.03 4.09
C ILE A 66 -9.82 -12.56 2.91
N ALA A 67 -10.46 -13.24 1.95
CA ALA A 67 -9.78 -13.74 0.76
C ALA A 67 -9.16 -12.60 -0.05
N SER A 68 -9.84 -11.45 -0.14
CA SER A 68 -9.32 -10.25 -0.79
C SER A 68 -8.09 -9.67 -0.05
N PHE A 69 -8.12 -9.60 1.28
CA PHE A 69 -6.98 -9.15 2.08
C PHE A 69 -5.77 -10.08 1.91
N ILE A 70 -5.96 -11.39 1.97
CA ILE A 70 -4.88 -12.37 1.75
C ILE A 70 -4.31 -12.21 0.34
N SER A 71 -5.17 -12.10 -0.67
CA SER A 71 -4.74 -11.90 -2.06
C SER A 71 -3.93 -10.61 -2.24
N SER A 72 -4.37 -9.53 -1.60
CA SER A 72 -3.66 -8.25 -1.58
C SER A 72 -2.27 -8.38 -0.94
N ILE A 73 -2.19 -9.03 0.23
CA ILE A 73 -0.91 -9.27 0.93
C ILE A 73 0.03 -10.06 0.03
N LEU A 74 -0.43 -11.13 -0.64
CA LEU A 74 0.40 -11.92 -1.54
C LEU A 74 0.92 -11.10 -2.74
N LEU A 75 0.08 -10.25 -3.32
CA LEU A 75 0.49 -9.35 -4.40
C LEU A 75 1.56 -8.36 -3.94
N MET A 76 1.37 -7.72 -2.79
CA MET A 76 2.32 -6.77 -2.23
C MET A 76 3.62 -7.44 -1.76
N LEU A 77 3.53 -8.64 -1.17
CA LEU A 77 4.70 -9.44 -0.80
C LEU A 77 5.57 -9.82 -2.01
N SER A 78 4.94 -10.02 -3.18
CA SER A 78 5.67 -10.33 -4.41
C SER A 78 6.61 -9.20 -4.86
N ILE A 79 6.40 -7.97 -4.39
CA ILE A 79 7.22 -6.80 -4.72
C ILE A 79 8.60 -6.89 -4.05
N PHE A 80 8.66 -7.37 -2.80
CA PHE A 80 9.91 -7.50 -2.03
C PHE A 80 10.86 -8.58 -2.57
N ARG A 81 10.39 -9.47 -3.45
CA ARG A 81 11.23 -10.49 -4.10
C ARG A 81 12.12 -9.90 -5.20
N GLY A 82 11.95 -8.62 -5.54
CA GLY A 82 12.74 -7.94 -6.57
C GLY A 82 14.19 -7.70 -6.17
N LYS A 83 15.08 -7.64 -7.15
CA LYS A 83 16.46 -7.17 -6.95
C LYS A 83 16.45 -5.64 -6.78
N PRO A 84 17.39 -5.06 -6.00
CA PRO A 84 17.60 -3.62 -5.96
C PRO A 84 17.75 -3.04 -7.37
N LEU A 85 17.23 -1.82 -7.58
CA LEU A 85 17.38 -1.11 -8.84
C LEU A 85 18.83 -0.66 -9.06
N ASP A 86 19.21 -0.56 -10.33
CA ASP A 86 20.54 -0.10 -10.74
C ASP A 86 20.69 1.41 -10.48
N GLN A 87 21.84 1.81 -9.94
CA GLN A 87 22.17 3.19 -9.59
C GLN A 87 23.19 3.83 -10.55
N ALA A 88 23.37 3.24 -11.73
CA ALA A 88 24.15 3.71 -12.87
C ALA A 88 25.68 3.83 -12.69
N LEU A 89 26.20 4.17 -11.51
CA LEU A 89 27.65 4.26 -11.24
C LEU A 89 28.12 3.38 -10.09
N SER A 90 29.02 2.44 -10.40
CA SER A 90 29.83 1.72 -9.43
C SER A 90 31.15 2.47 -9.18
N VAL A 91 31.66 2.46 -7.95
CA VAL A 91 32.96 3.05 -7.57
C VAL A 91 34.11 2.63 -8.50
N ALA A 92 34.09 1.39 -9.01
CA ALA A 92 35.10 0.87 -9.95
C ALA A 92 35.15 1.62 -11.30
N LYS A 93 34.01 2.18 -11.76
CA LYS A 93 33.92 2.93 -13.03
C LYS A 93 34.38 4.38 -12.89
N PHE A 94 34.39 4.91 -11.66
CA PHE A 94 34.81 6.27 -11.37
C PHE A 94 36.30 6.49 -11.71
N GLN A 95 37.17 5.54 -11.35
CA GLN A 95 38.60 5.62 -11.68
C GLN A 95 38.88 5.61 -13.20
N LEU A 96 38.01 4.94 -13.97
CA LEU A 96 38.07 4.90 -15.43
C LEU A 96 37.65 6.23 -16.08
N LEU A 97 36.75 6.97 -15.44
CA LEU A 97 36.28 8.28 -15.89
C LEU A 97 37.31 9.39 -15.67
N MET A 98 38.14 9.29 -14.62
CA MET A 98 39.20 10.28 -14.35
C MET A 98 40.25 10.40 -15.47
N LYS A 99 40.34 9.41 -16.37
CA LYS A 99 41.29 9.40 -17.50
C LYS A 99 40.67 9.84 -18.83
N LYS A 100 39.40 10.23 -18.84
CA LYS A 100 38.63 10.57 -20.06
C LYS A 100 38.47 12.08 -20.20
N SER A 101 38.26 12.53 -21.44
CA SER A 101 37.90 13.92 -21.70
C SER A 101 36.50 14.23 -21.17
N TYR A 102 36.22 15.52 -20.90
CA TYR A 102 34.93 15.95 -20.35
C TYR A 102 33.73 15.48 -21.19
N ARG A 103 33.82 15.63 -22.53
CA ARG A 103 32.79 15.13 -23.46
C ARG A 103 32.56 13.63 -23.35
N GLU A 104 33.63 12.84 -23.22
CA GLU A 104 33.54 11.39 -23.08
C GLU A 104 32.93 10.97 -21.74
N ILE A 105 33.19 11.72 -20.66
CA ILE A 105 32.56 11.52 -19.36
C ILE A 105 31.05 11.70 -19.49
N LEU A 106 30.61 12.82 -20.06
CA LEU A 106 29.18 13.11 -20.25
C LEU A 106 28.49 12.04 -21.11
N LEU A 107 29.10 11.66 -22.24
CA LEU A 107 28.56 10.60 -23.10
C LEU A 107 28.52 9.22 -22.43
N PHE A 108 29.49 8.92 -21.57
CA PHE A 108 29.50 7.70 -20.79
C PHE A 108 28.36 7.69 -19.76
N GLU A 109 28.17 8.78 -19.02
CA GLU A 109 27.10 8.93 -18.04
C GLU A 109 25.73 8.79 -18.69
N ILE A 110 25.48 9.50 -19.79
CA ILE A 110 24.22 9.41 -20.54
C ILE A 110 23.94 7.95 -20.95
N LYS A 111 24.94 7.24 -21.48
CA LYS A 111 24.79 5.83 -21.90
C LYS A 111 24.52 4.90 -20.72
N ALA A 112 25.26 5.06 -19.63
CA ALA A 112 25.09 4.26 -18.42
C ALA A 112 23.70 4.51 -17.78
N ASN A 113 23.28 5.77 -17.75
CA ASN A 113 21.97 6.17 -17.23
C ASN A 113 20.84 5.60 -18.09
N ASN A 114 20.93 5.71 -19.42
CA ASN A 114 19.92 5.16 -20.32
C ASN A 114 19.75 3.63 -20.17
N ALA A 115 20.87 2.90 -20.05
CA ALA A 115 20.84 1.46 -19.81
C ALA A 115 20.18 1.12 -18.46
N SER A 116 20.51 1.87 -17.42
CA SER A 116 19.95 1.70 -16.07
C SER A 116 18.46 2.00 -16.05
N TYR A 117 18.03 3.10 -16.68
CA TYR A 117 16.62 3.48 -16.81
C TYR A 117 15.79 2.40 -17.53
N THR A 118 16.30 1.88 -18.64
CA THR A 118 15.60 0.84 -19.41
C THR A 118 15.41 -0.42 -18.58
N LYS A 119 16.45 -0.88 -17.89
CA LYS A 119 16.39 -2.06 -17.02
C LYS A 119 15.47 -1.84 -15.81
N ASN A 120 15.60 -0.69 -15.16
CA ASN A 120 14.80 -0.32 -14.00
C ASN A 120 13.32 -0.17 -14.37
N SER A 121 13.00 0.43 -15.52
CA SER A 121 11.61 0.65 -15.95
C SER A 121 10.82 -0.66 -16.13
N ALA A 122 11.48 -1.73 -16.62
CA ALA A 122 10.86 -3.04 -16.72
C ALA A 122 10.53 -3.63 -15.33
N ALA A 123 11.47 -3.50 -14.38
CA ALA A 123 11.28 -3.97 -13.00
C ALA A 123 10.21 -3.15 -12.26
N THR A 124 10.28 -1.81 -12.33
CA THR A 124 9.31 -0.93 -11.65
C THR A 124 7.92 -1.06 -12.23
N ARG A 125 7.75 -1.23 -13.55
CA ARG A 125 6.41 -1.41 -14.15
C ARG A 125 5.71 -2.66 -13.62
N LYS A 126 6.43 -3.78 -13.50
CA LYS A 126 5.88 -5.02 -12.95
C LYS A 126 5.54 -4.88 -11.47
N GLY A 127 6.44 -4.28 -10.68
CA GLY A 127 6.21 -3.99 -9.26
C GLY A 127 5.01 -3.08 -9.05
N ASN A 128 4.94 -1.97 -9.79
CA ASN A 128 3.87 -0.98 -9.70
C ASN A 128 2.50 -1.58 -10.04
N LYS A 129 2.41 -2.45 -11.05
CA LYS A 129 1.16 -3.15 -11.37
C LYS A 129 0.68 -4.00 -10.19
N ARG A 130 1.58 -4.78 -9.58
CA ARG A 130 1.25 -5.63 -8.41
C ARG A 130 0.89 -4.78 -7.19
N TYR A 131 1.59 -3.69 -6.97
CA TYR A 131 1.31 -2.72 -5.92
C TYR A 131 -0.10 -2.14 -6.06
N LEU A 132 -0.42 -1.56 -7.22
CA LEU A 132 -1.72 -0.95 -7.48
C LEU A 132 -2.87 -1.96 -7.37
N GLN A 133 -2.66 -3.20 -7.85
CA GLN A 133 -3.63 -4.28 -7.68
C GLN A 133 -3.84 -4.64 -6.20
N GLY A 134 -2.76 -4.75 -5.42
CA GLY A 134 -2.83 -4.99 -3.98
C GLY A 134 -3.57 -3.87 -3.25
N VAL A 135 -3.17 -2.61 -3.46
CA VAL A 135 -3.85 -1.44 -2.89
C VAL A 135 -5.35 -1.45 -3.24
N GLY A 136 -5.70 -1.69 -4.51
CA GLY A 136 -7.10 -1.76 -4.94
C GLY A 136 -7.90 -2.84 -4.22
N LEU A 137 -7.35 -4.07 -4.10
CA LEU A 137 -8.00 -5.16 -3.37
C LEU A 137 -8.15 -4.87 -1.88
N THR A 138 -7.14 -4.26 -1.25
CA THR A 138 -7.22 -3.82 0.15
C THR A 138 -8.32 -2.79 0.34
N THR A 139 -8.41 -1.78 -0.54
CA THR A 139 -9.45 -0.75 -0.44
C THR A 139 -10.84 -1.34 -0.57
N ILE A 140 -11.07 -2.23 -1.56
CA ILE A 140 -12.35 -2.90 -1.74
C ILE A 140 -12.68 -3.76 -0.52
N ALA A 141 -11.71 -4.51 0.01
CA ALA A 141 -11.89 -5.34 1.20
C ALA A 141 -12.27 -4.52 2.44
N ILE A 142 -11.61 -3.37 2.66
CA ILE A 142 -11.95 -2.44 3.75
C ILE A 142 -13.38 -1.92 3.57
N MET A 143 -13.77 -1.50 2.37
CA MET A 143 -15.12 -1.00 2.11
C MET A 143 -16.19 -2.06 2.42
N ILE A 144 -15.99 -3.30 1.95
CA ILE A 144 -16.91 -4.41 2.26
C ILE A 144 -16.93 -4.68 3.77
N SER A 145 -15.77 -4.67 4.42
CA SER A 145 -15.66 -4.92 5.87
C SER A 145 -16.43 -3.87 6.68
N ILE A 146 -16.33 -2.59 6.32
CA ILE A 146 -17.07 -1.50 6.96
C ILE A 146 -18.58 -1.72 6.82
N ILE A 147 -19.06 -2.06 5.61
CA ILE A 147 -20.48 -2.33 5.36
C ILE A 147 -20.97 -3.49 6.24
N LEU A 148 -20.19 -4.57 6.34
CA LEU A 148 -20.54 -5.74 7.17
C LEU A 148 -20.58 -5.40 8.67
N LEU A 149 -19.61 -4.61 9.16
CA LEU A 149 -19.58 -4.18 10.55
C LEU A 149 -20.79 -3.30 10.90
N LEU A 150 -21.16 -2.38 10.01
CA LEU A 150 -22.36 -1.55 10.18
C LEU A 150 -23.62 -2.41 10.18
N ALA A 151 -23.76 -3.31 9.20
CA ALA A 151 -24.91 -4.22 9.13
C ALA A 151 -25.04 -5.07 10.40
N ASN A 152 -23.93 -5.63 10.90
CA ASN A 152 -23.92 -6.40 12.15
C ASN A 152 -24.37 -5.53 13.34
N SER A 153 -23.89 -4.29 13.42
CA SER A 153 -24.24 -3.36 14.49
C SER A 153 -25.74 -3.02 14.50
N PHE A 154 -26.34 -2.75 13.32
CA PHE A 154 -27.78 -2.48 13.22
C PHE A 154 -28.63 -3.69 13.63
N ILE A 155 -28.26 -4.90 13.18
CA ILE A 155 -28.95 -6.14 13.55
C ILE A 155 -28.85 -6.40 15.07
N ALA A 156 -27.70 -6.10 15.67
CA ALA A 156 -27.51 -6.26 17.12
C ALA A 156 -28.40 -5.31 17.93
N ILE A 157 -28.59 -4.06 17.47
CA ILE A 157 -29.47 -3.08 18.12
C ILE A 157 -30.93 -3.54 18.07
N GLU A 158 -31.41 -4.05 16.92
CA GLU A 158 -32.79 -4.56 16.79
C GLU A 158 -33.10 -5.71 17.75
N LYS A 159 -32.10 -6.52 18.09
CA LYS A 159 -32.25 -7.67 19.00
C LYS A 159 -32.14 -7.30 20.48
N ALA A 160 -31.78 -6.06 20.84
CA ALA A 160 -31.68 -5.65 22.23
C ALA A 160 -33.09 -5.49 22.82
N PRO A 161 -33.50 -6.29 23.84
CA PRO A 161 -34.84 -6.21 24.39
C PRO A 161 -35.05 -4.84 25.06
N THR A 162 -36.12 -4.14 24.66
CA THR A 162 -36.55 -2.89 25.29
C THR A 162 -36.77 -3.15 26.79
N LYS A 163 -35.92 -2.57 27.64
CA LYS A 163 -36.08 -2.67 29.11
C LYS A 163 -37.29 -1.86 29.54
N VAL A 164 -38.47 -2.48 29.54
CA VAL A 164 -39.68 -1.87 30.10
C VAL A 164 -39.61 -2.01 31.62
N GLN A 165 -39.31 -0.92 32.33
CA GLN A 165 -39.53 -0.86 33.76
C GLN A 165 -41.02 -0.68 34.04
N VAL A 166 -41.68 -1.72 34.54
CA VAL A 166 -43.05 -1.61 35.04
C VAL A 166 -43.00 -0.92 36.41
N ILE A 167 -43.27 0.39 36.44
CA ILE A 167 -43.47 1.10 37.69
C ILE A 167 -44.89 0.77 38.17
N SER A 168 -45.01 -0.13 39.14
CA SER A 168 -46.28 -0.36 39.84
C SER A 168 -46.58 0.85 40.73
N THR A 169 -47.48 1.73 40.28
CA THR A 169 -48.00 2.83 41.10
C THR A 169 -48.89 2.25 42.19
N ILE A 170 -48.31 1.85 43.33
CA ILE A 170 -49.09 1.52 44.52
C ILE A 170 -49.70 2.83 45.01
N LYS A 171 -50.98 3.07 44.67
CA LYS A 171 -51.80 4.10 45.30
C LYS A 171 -51.85 3.79 46.80
N LYS A 172 -51.08 4.54 47.58
CA LYS A 172 -51.18 4.58 49.03
C LYS A 172 -52.55 5.16 49.36
N SER A 173 -53.51 4.29 49.68
CA SER A 173 -54.74 4.68 50.37
C SER A 173 -54.32 5.23 51.73
N GLU A 174 -54.37 6.55 51.86
CA GLU A 174 -54.36 7.19 53.18
C GLU A 174 -55.76 7.03 53.77
N THR A 175 -55.89 6.08 54.70
CA THR A 175 -56.99 6.11 55.67
C THR A 175 -56.64 7.19 56.69
N LYS A 176 -57.41 8.28 56.71
CA LYS A 176 -57.45 9.22 57.83
C LYS A 176 -58.91 9.46 58.22
N ASN A 177 -59.23 8.89 59.37
CA ASN A 177 -60.28 9.16 60.36
C ASN A 177 -61.73 9.22 59.89
#